data_AF-A0A243RMA1-F1
#
_entry.id   AF-A0A243RMA1-F1
#
_cell.length_a   1.000
_cell.length_b   1.000
_cell.length_c   1.000
_cell.angle_alpha   90.00
_cell.angle_beta   90.00
_cell.angle_gamma   90.00
#
_symmetry.space_group_name_H-M   'P 1'
#
loop_
_entity.id
_entity.type
_entity.pdbx_description
1 polymer ?
#
loop_
_entity_poly.entity_id
_entity_poly.type
_entity_poly.pdbx_seq_one_letter_code
_entity_poly.pdbx_strand_id
1 'polypeptide(L)'
;MLALFAWALLVGLEVLWIPATRVNLPLSWMAILVVWLWAIVQSVKAVMSYLSRKAYGRCVAASVAIAITWAVVWTTNWNALYVESFFALHRDTFAQLAIAHENHRPLVVPWWMRYLSVDGEVQKQGDAIYLPVVLDQWRGESGAGIAYLPVSKTSLQTSAGSVGGPVHDLGDGWWWVE
;
A
#
# COMPACT_ATOMS: atom_id res chain seq x y z
N MET A 1 -7.92 4.80 -29.41
CA MET A 1 -6.65 5.55 -29.26
C MET A 1 -6.78 6.69 -28.26
N LEU A 2 -7.69 7.66 -28.42
CA LEU A 2 -7.86 8.79 -27.50
C LEU A 2 -8.15 8.38 -26.03
N ALA A 3 -8.92 7.31 -25.80
CA ALA A 3 -9.20 6.82 -24.44
C ALA A 3 -7.93 6.29 -23.73
N LEU A 4 -7.09 5.51 -24.42
CA LEU A 4 -5.81 5.02 -23.87
C LEU A 4 -4.87 6.18 -23.51
N PHE A 5 -4.86 7.25 -24.32
CA PHE A 5 -4.05 8.43 -24.05
C PHE A 5 -4.54 9.21 -22.82
N ALA A 6 -5.86 9.30 -22.62
CA ALA A 6 -6.44 9.91 -21.42
C ALA A 6 -6.10 9.13 -20.15
N TRP A 7 -6.16 7.80 -20.20
CA TRP A 7 -5.77 6.94 -19.08
C TRP A 7 -4.27 7.01 -18.77
N ALA A 8 -3.41 7.02 -19.80
CA ALA A 8 -1.97 7.19 -19.60
C ALA A 8 -1.62 8.55 -18.97
N LEU A 9 -2.33 9.62 -19.36
CA LEU A 9 -2.13 10.95 -18.82
C LEU A 9 -2.61 11.04 -17.35
N LEU A 10 -3.71 10.36 -17.00
CA LEU A 10 -4.19 10.24 -15.62
C LEU A 10 -3.16 9.54 -14.73
N VAL A 11 -2.64 8.40 -15.16
CA VAL A 11 -1.60 7.65 -14.41
C VAL A 11 -0.32 8.48 -14.27
N GLY A 12 0.09 9.18 -15.32
CA GLY A 12 1.27 10.06 -15.27
C GLY A 12 1.10 11.20 -14.27
N LEU A 13 -0.08 11.83 -14.21
CA LEU A 13 -0.39 12.87 -13.24
C LEU A 13 -0.48 12.32 -11.82
N GLU A 14 -1.13 11.18 -11.59
CA GLU A 14 -1.22 10.61 -10.24
C GLU A 14 0.15 10.17 -9.70
N VAL A 15 0.99 9.53 -10.53
CA VAL A 15 2.27 8.98 -10.09
C VAL A 15 3.34 10.08 -9.93
N LEU A 16 3.37 11.08 -10.80
CA LEU A 16 4.44 12.09 -10.80
C LEU A 16 4.06 13.40 -10.10
N TRP A 17 2.78 13.80 -10.16
CA TRP A 17 2.37 15.13 -9.68
C TRP A 17 2.01 15.12 -8.19
N ILE A 18 1.32 14.08 -7.71
CA ILE A 18 0.94 13.94 -6.29
C ILE A 18 2.14 14.00 -5.34
N PRO A 19 3.27 13.30 -5.58
CA PRO A 19 4.44 13.43 -4.70
C PRO A 19 5.16 14.78 -4.81
N ALA A 20 5.07 15.46 -5.97
CA ALA A 20 5.80 16.70 -6.23
C ALA A 20 5.13 17.96 -5.64
N THR A 21 3.80 18.00 -5.55
CA THR A 21 3.05 19.21 -5.18
C THR A 21 2.31 19.13 -3.84
N ARG A 22 2.94 18.53 -2.81
CA ARG A 22 2.43 18.45 -1.43
C ARG A 22 1.90 19.77 -0.83
N VAL A 23 2.16 20.91 -1.49
CA VAL A 23 1.86 22.28 -1.03
C VAL A 23 0.50 22.83 -1.51
N ASN A 24 -0.13 22.28 -2.57
CA ASN A 24 -1.41 22.79 -3.10
C ASN A 24 -2.43 21.67 -3.36
N LEU A 25 -2.96 21.10 -2.27
CA LEU A 25 -3.98 20.05 -2.29
C LEU A 25 -5.22 20.35 -3.16
N PRO A 26 -5.87 21.53 -3.11
CA PRO A 26 -7.15 21.72 -3.79
C PRO A 26 -7.01 21.80 -5.32
N LEU A 27 -5.95 22.44 -5.82
CA LEU A 27 -5.72 22.57 -7.27
C LEU A 27 -5.36 21.21 -7.89
N SER A 28 -4.57 20.41 -7.17
CA SER A 28 -4.21 19.04 -7.59
C SER A 28 -5.46 18.16 -7.69
N TRP A 29 -6.37 18.27 -6.72
CA TRP A 29 -7.66 17.57 -6.75
C TRP A 29 -8.55 17.99 -7.92
N MET A 30 -8.63 19.28 -8.25
CA MET A 30 -9.41 19.74 -9.41
C MET A 30 -8.82 19.22 -10.73
N ALA A 31 -7.50 19.22 -10.87
CA ALA A 31 -6.83 18.67 -12.05
C ALA A 31 -7.13 17.16 -12.21
N ILE A 32 -7.04 16.39 -11.12
CA ILE A 32 -7.37 14.97 -11.11
C ILE A 32 -8.84 14.75 -11.51
N LEU A 33 -9.79 15.49 -10.94
CA LEU A 33 -11.22 15.40 -11.28
C LEU A 33 -11.50 15.72 -12.76
N VAL A 34 -10.85 16.74 -13.33
CA VAL A 34 -11.02 17.10 -14.74
C VAL A 34 -10.51 15.98 -15.65
N VAL A 35 -9.36 15.37 -15.33
CA VAL A 35 -8.81 14.27 -16.13
C VAL A 35 -9.66 13.01 -15.98
N TRP A 36 -10.20 12.73 -14.79
CA TRP A 36 -11.18 11.66 -14.57
C TRP A 36 -12.44 11.83 -15.42
N LEU A 37 -13.06 13.01 -15.38
CA LEU A 37 -14.24 13.33 -16.19
C LEU A 37 -13.95 13.17 -17.69
N TRP A 38 -12.77 13.63 -18.14
CA TRP A 38 -12.34 13.46 -19.51
C TRP A 38 -12.22 11.98 -19.90
N ALA A 39 -11.56 11.16 -19.07
CA ALA A 39 -11.40 9.73 -19.32
C ALA A 39 -12.75 9.00 -19.39
N ILE A 40 -13.70 9.37 -18.52
CA ILE A 40 -15.08 8.84 -18.54
C ILE A 40 -15.78 9.19 -19.85
N VAL A 41 -15.74 10.47 -20.26
CA VAL A 41 -16.38 10.93 -21.51
C VAL A 41 -15.80 10.20 -22.74
N GLN A 42 -14.49 10.02 -22.80
CA GLN A 42 -13.85 9.29 -23.91
C GLN A 42 -14.20 7.80 -23.91
N SER A 43 -14.34 7.19 -22.73
CA SER A 43 -14.75 5.79 -22.57
C SER A 43 -16.20 5.58 -23.03
N VAL A 44 -17.12 6.48 -22.64
CA VAL A 44 -18.52 6.45 -23.10
C VAL A 44 -18.60 6.62 -24.61
N LYS A 45 -17.86 7.56 -25.21
CA LYS A 45 -17.81 7.74 -26.67
C LYS A 45 -17.29 6.50 -27.39
N ALA A 46 -16.26 5.85 -26.85
CA ALA A 46 -15.70 4.63 -27.42
C ALA A 46 -16.71 3.47 -27.38
N VAL A 47 -17.41 3.30 -26.26
CA VAL A 47 -18.48 2.28 -26.11
C VAL A 47 -19.64 2.56 -27.07
N MET A 48 -20.13 3.79 -27.14
CA MET A 48 -21.21 4.19 -28.07
C MET A 48 -20.82 3.97 -29.54
N SER A 49 -19.57 4.30 -29.90
CA SER A 49 -19.01 4.02 -31.23
C SER A 49 -18.87 2.53 -31.54
N TYR A 50 -18.66 1.69 -30.53
CA TYR A 50 -18.52 0.24 -30.70
C TYR A 50 -19.89 -0.45 -30.82
N LEU A 51 -20.86 0.02 -30.03
CA LEU A 51 -22.25 -0.41 -30.10
C LEU A 51 -22.87 -0.01 -31.45
N SER A 52 -22.57 1.17 -31.98
CA SER A 52 -23.05 1.60 -33.31
C SER A 52 -22.48 0.76 -34.47
N ARG A 53 -21.30 0.15 -34.28
CA ARG A 53 -20.68 -0.77 -35.24
C ARG A 53 -21.15 -2.22 -35.14
N LYS A 54 -22.19 -2.51 -34.33
CA LYS A 54 -22.70 -3.86 -34.04
C LYS A 54 -21.65 -4.85 -33.50
N ALA A 55 -20.54 -4.36 -32.95
CA ALA A 55 -19.47 -5.19 -32.39
C ALA A 55 -19.69 -5.47 -30.89
N TYR A 56 -20.90 -5.93 -30.55
CA TYR A 56 -21.36 -6.12 -29.16
C TYR A 56 -20.44 -7.03 -28.33
N GLY A 57 -19.92 -8.12 -28.93
CA GLY A 57 -19.07 -9.08 -28.21
C GLY A 57 -17.80 -8.46 -27.63
N ARG A 58 -17.18 -7.51 -28.32
CA ARG A 58 -15.95 -6.83 -27.84
C ARG A 58 -16.25 -5.83 -26.72
N CYS A 59 -17.40 -5.16 -26.78
CA CYS A 59 -17.85 -4.26 -25.72
C CYS A 59 -18.16 -5.04 -24.43
N VAL A 60 -18.86 -6.16 -24.55
CA VAL A 60 -19.16 -7.05 -23.41
C VAL A 60 -17.86 -7.58 -22.80
N ALA A 61 -16.93 -8.08 -23.63
CA ALA A 61 -15.64 -8.57 -23.15
C ALA A 61 -14.83 -7.49 -22.40
N ALA A 62 -14.79 -6.26 -22.92
CA ALA A 62 -14.09 -5.15 -22.27
C ALA A 62 -14.75 -4.75 -20.93
N SER A 63 -16.09 -4.67 -20.88
CA SER A 63 -16.81 -4.36 -19.64
C SER A 63 -16.63 -5.44 -18.59
N VAL A 64 -16.64 -6.71 -18.98
CA VAL A 64 -16.37 -7.84 -18.07
C VAL A 64 -14.94 -7.77 -17.54
N ALA A 65 -13.94 -7.49 -18.39
CA ALA A 65 -12.57 -7.32 -17.94
C ALA A 65 -12.43 -6.17 -16.92
N ILE A 66 -13.07 -5.03 -17.17
CA ILE A 66 -13.08 -3.89 -16.23
C ILE A 66 -13.76 -4.27 -14.91
N ALA A 67 -14.90 -4.95 -14.96
CA ALA A 67 -15.63 -5.37 -13.77
C ALA A 67 -14.82 -6.36 -12.91
N ILE A 68 -14.09 -7.29 -13.55
CA ILE A 68 -13.21 -8.24 -12.85
C ILE A 68 -12.05 -7.47 -12.20
N THR A 69 -11.36 -6.59 -12.93
CA THR A 69 -10.26 -5.80 -12.37
C THR A 69 -10.74 -4.94 -11.21
N TRP A 70 -11.89 -4.28 -11.35
CA TRP A 70 -12.50 -3.49 -10.28
C TRP A 70 -12.81 -4.33 -9.04
N ALA A 71 -13.39 -5.52 -9.23
CA ALA A 71 -13.69 -6.43 -8.15
C ALA A 71 -12.43 -6.85 -7.40
N VAL A 72 -11.35 -7.19 -8.10
CA VAL A 72 -10.06 -7.54 -7.50
C VAL A 72 -9.48 -6.36 -6.73
N VAL A 73 -9.48 -5.16 -7.31
CA VAL A 73 -8.97 -3.95 -6.64
C VAL A 73 -9.76 -3.65 -5.36
N TRP A 74 -11.07 -3.86 -5.37
CA TRP A 74 -11.94 -3.57 -4.23
C TRP A 74 -11.82 -4.62 -3.10
N THR A 75 -11.61 -5.90 -3.45
CA THR A 75 -11.54 -6.97 -2.45
C THR A 75 -10.13 -7.19 -1.90
N THR A 76 -9.10 -6.65 -2.54
CA THR A 76 -7.71 -6.83 -2.12
C THR A 76 -7.38 -5.90 -0.95
N ASN A 77 -6.84 -6.47 0.13
CA ASN A 77 -6.27 -5.68 1.21
C ASN A 77 -4.89 -5.15 0.78
N TRP A 78 -4.89 -3.96 0.17
CA TRP A 78 -3.68 -3.31 -0.33
C TRP A 78 -2.63 -3.06 0.74
N ASN A 79 -3.04 -2.87 2.00
CA ASN A 79 -2.13 -2.66 3.11
C ASN A 79 -1.33 -3.92 3.43
N ALA A 80 -2.02 -5.06 3.53
CA ALA A 80 -1.37 -6.35 3.74
C ALA A 80 -0.43 -6.70 2.58
N LEU A 81 -0.89 -6.51 1.34
CA LEU A 81 -0.09 -6.82 0.15
C LEU A 81 1.16 -5.93 0.03
N TYR A 82 1.04 -4.64 0.39
CA TYR A 82 2.17 -3.71 0.44
C TYR A 82 3.22 -4.15 1.47
N VAL A 83 2.77 -4.45 2.69
CA VAL A 83 3.65 -4.89 3.79
C VAL A 83 4.35 -6.21 3.45
N GLU A 84 3.61 -7.19 2.94
CA GLU A 84 4.14 -8.50 2.57
C GLU A 84 5.15 -8.39 1.42
N SER A 85 4.84 -7.63 0.38
CA SER A 85 5.76 -7.39 -0.74
C SER A 85 7.05 -6.72 -0.27
N PHE A 86 6.92 -5.76 0.65
CA PHE A 86 8.06 -5.02 1.17
C PHE A 86 8.92 -5.86 2.12
N PHE A 87 8.28 -6.69 2.97
CA PHE A 87 8.95 -7.67 3.80
C PHE A 87 9.70 -8.70 2.95
N ALA A 88 9.06 -9.24 1.92
CA ALA A 88 9.68 -10.19 0.99
C ALA A 88 10.90 -9.58 0.28
N LEU A 89 10.81 -8.31 -0.14
CA LEU A 89 11.91 -7.61 -0.80
C LEU A 89 13.14 -7.41 0.11
N HIS A 90 12.93 -7.25 1.42
CA HIS A 90 13.98 -6.96 2.40
C HIS A 90 14.16 -8.07 3.44
N ARG A 91 13.75 -9.31 3.11
CA ARG A 91 13.69 -10.44 4.05
C ARG A 91 15.01 -10.65 4.80
N ASP A 92 16.14 -10.55 4.10
CA ASP A 92 17.47 -10.71 4.70
C ASP A 92 17.79 -9.66 5.76
N THR A 93 17.25 -8.45 5.61
CA THR A 93 17.47 -7.36 6.56
C THR A 93 16.63 -7.55 7.82
N PHE A 94 15.38 -8.00 7.66
CA PHE A 94 14.54 -8.40 8.79
C PHE A 94 15.12 -9.60 9.54
N ALA A 95 15.66 -10.59 8.81
CA ALA A 95 16.37 -11.72 9.42
C ALA A 95 17.59 -11.26 10.25
N GLN A 96 18.39 -10.33 9.72
CA GLN A 96 19.52 -9.75 10.46
C GLN A 96 19.10 -9.01 11.72
N LEU A 97 17.97 -8.28 11.68
CA LEU A 97 17.42 -7.59 12.86
C LEU A 97 16.95 -8.58 13.93
N ALA A 98 16.27 -9.66 13.53
CA ALA A 98 15.87 -10.73 14.43
C ALA A 98 17.10 -11.38 15.09
N ILE A 99 18.12 -11.75 14.30
CA ILE A 99 19.37 -12.32 14.82
C ILE A 99 20.10 -11.34 15.75
N ALA A 100 20.16 -10.06 15.40
CA ALA A 100 20.80 -9.04 16.24
C ALA A 100 20.07 -8.91 17.58
N HIS A 101 18.74 -8.95 17.58
CA HIS A 101 17.92 -8.90 18.78
C HIS A 101 18.13 -10.12 19.70
N GLU A 102 18.06 -11.32 19.12
CA GLU A 102 18.29 -12.58 19.84
C GLU A 102 19.67 -12.65 20.48
N ASN A 103 20.69 -12.13 19.79
CA ASN A 103 22.05 -12.08 20.30
C ASN A 103 22.33 -10.84 21.17
N HIS A 104 21.31 -10.07 21.52
CA HIS A 104 21.41 -8.83 22.31
C HIS A 104 22.43 -7.82 21.77
N ARG A 105 22.62 -7.81 20.45
CA ARG A 105 23.47 -6.85 19.73
C ARG A 105 22.69 -5.56 19.48
N PRO A 106 23.39 -4.42 19.31
CA PRO A 106 22.73 -3.17 18.92
C PRO A 106 21.99 -3.36 17.59
N LEU A 107 20.74 -2.91 17.55
CA LEU A 107 19.89 -2.95 16.37
C LEU A 107 20.35 -1.85 15.40
N VAL A 108 20.97 -2.25 14.28
CA VAL A 108 21.34 -1.31 13.22
C VAL A 108 20.18 -1.22 12.24
N VAL A 109 19.45 -0.12 12.32
CA VAL A 109 18.27 0.10 11.47
C VAL A 109 18.72 0.72 10.13
N PRO A 110 18.38 0.10 8.98
CA PRO A 110 18.71 0.63 7.67
C PRO A 110 18.03 1.98 7.40
N TRP A 111 18.72 2.86 6.67
CA TRP A 111 18.21 4.18 6.32
C TRP A 111 16.87 4.16 5.57
N TRP A 112 16.52 3.07 4.88
CA TRP A 112 15.26 2.94 4.16
C TRP A 112 14.06 2.63 5.07
N MET A 113 14.26 2.15 6.31
CA MET A 113 13.15 1.84 7.22
C MET A 113 12.35 3.07 7.64
N ARG A 114 12.93 4.27 7.54
CA ARG A 114 12.22 5.55 7.69
C ARG A 114 11.08 5.79 6.69
N TYR A 115 11.05 5.03 5.59
CA TYR A 115 9.95 5.10 4.62
C TYR A 115 8.81 4.17 5.00
N LEU A 116 9.07 3.19 5.87
CA LEU A 116 8.06 2.26 6.38
C LEU A 116 7.49 2.76 7.70
N SER A 117 8.31 3.38 8.55
CA SER A 117 7.98 3.75 9.92
C SER A 117 8.07 5.26 10.16
N VAL A 118 7.20 5.79 11.04
CA VAL A 118 7.06 7.24 11.36
C VAL A 118 8.41 7.89 11.65
N ASP A 119 9.24 7.21 12.44
CA ASP A 119 10.55 7.72 12.86
C ASP A 119 11.72 6.87 12.31
N GLY A 120 11.41 5.81 11.56
CA GLY A 120 12.41 4.83 11.14
C GLY A 120 13.06 4.07 12.30
N GLU A 121 12.46 4.14 13.49
CA GLU A 121 12.98 3.52 14.69
C GLU A 121 12.29 2.18 14.97
N VAL A 122 13.09 1.22 15.38
CA VAL A 122 12.64 -0.09 15.81
C VAL A 122 12.50 -0.06 17.34
N GLN A 123 11.30 -0.34 17.84
CA GLN A 123 11.01 -0.35 19.27
C GLN A 123 11.26 -1.75 19.84
N LYS A 124 12.16 -1.85 20.81
CA LYS A 124 12.36 -3.11 21.56
C LYS A 124 11.37 -3.17 22.72
N GLN A 125 10.59 -4.25 22.79
CA GLN A 125 9.62 -4.50 23.85
C GLN A 125 9.88 -5.87 24.49
N GLY A 126 10.76 -5.90 25.49
CA GLY A 126 11.20 -7.14 26.12
C GLY A 126 11.90 -8.07 25.12
N ASP A 127 11.27 -9.21 24.85
CA ASP A 127 11.73 -10.23 23.90
C ASP A 127 11.19 -10.06 22.48
N ALA A 128 10.44 -8.98 22.23
CA ALA A 128 9.89 -8.68 20.93
C ALA A 128 10.48 -7.40 20.32
N ILE A 129 10.41 -7.35 19.00
CA ILE A 129 10.75 -6.16 18.21
C ILE A 129 9.47 -5.67 17.58
N TYR A 130 9.17 -4.37 17.65
CA TYR A 130 8.04 -3.75 16.98
C TYR A 130 8.51 -2.61 16.07
N LEU A 131 8.08 -2.64 14.81
CA LEU A 131 8.31 -1.62 13.81
C LEU A 131 6.95 -1.04 13.40
N PRO A 132 6.60 0.19 13.85
CA PRO A 132 5.33 0.80 13.47
C PRO A 132 5.35 1.10 11.96
N VAL A 133 4.26 0.76 11.25
CA VAL A 133 4.16 0.97 9.80
C VAL A 133 3.17 2.08 9.48
N VAL A 134 3.61 3.07 8.70
CA VAL A 134 2.77 4.17 8.23
C VAL A 134 1.96 3.73 7.02
N LEU A 135 0.71 3.34 7.25
CA LEU A 135 -0.22 3.00 6.16
C LEU A 135 -1.00 4.23 5.65
N ASP A 136 -1.40 5.14 6.54
CA ASP A 136 -2.13 6.36 6.17
C ASP A 136 -1.27 7.61 6.40
N GLN A 137 -1.03 8.37 5.32
CA GLN A 137 -0.27 9.63 5.35
C GLN A 137 -0.87 10.72 6.26
N TRP A 138 -2.09 10.50 6.77
CA TRP A 138 -2.85 11.46 7.57
C TRP A 138 -3.11 11.05 9.03
N ARG A 139 -2.83 9.79 9.40
CA ARG A 139 -2.95 9.30 10.78
C ARG A 139 -1.67 8.57 11.15
N GLY A 140 -0.76 9.29 11.81
CA GLY A 140 0.53 8.77 12.28
C GLY A 140 0.47 7.65 13.33
N GLU A 141 -0.69 7.06 13.62
CA GLU A 141 -0.87 6.10 14.72
C GLU A 141 -2.02 5.14 14.38
N SER A 142 -1.87 4.30 13.35
CA SER A 142 -2.85 3.23 13.09
C SER A 142 -2.74 2.10 14.13
N GLY A 143 -1.70 2.09 14.95
CA GLY A 143 -1.33 0.96 15.80
C GLY A 143 -0.74 -0.23 15.00
N ALA A 144 -0.81 -0.16 13.68
CA ALA A 144 -0.40 -1.23 12.80
C ALA A 144 1.12 -1.26 12.61
N GLY A 145 1.71 -2.45 12.58
CA GLY A 145 3.15 -2.60 12.46
C GLY A 145 3.62 -4.01 12.18
N ILE A 146 4.91 -4.14 11.90
CA ILE A 146 5.59 -5.43 11.75
C ILE A 146 6.29 -5.72 13.06
N ALA A 147 6.10 -6.91 13.62
CA ALA A 147 6.74 -7.31 14.86
C ALA A 147 7.46 -8.65 14.74
N TYR A 148 8.63 -8.76 15.35
CA TYR A 148 9.29 -10.05 15.58
C TYR A 148 8.81 -10.62 16.90
N LEU A 149 8.12 -11.75 16.83
CA LEU A 149 7.52 -12.46 17.95
C LEU A 149 8.02 -13.92 17.94
N PRO A 150 9.11 -14.23 18.67
CA PRO A 150 9.66 -15.60 18.69
C PRO A 150 8.68 -16.62 19.30
N VAL A 151 7.69 -16.16 20.07
CA VAL A 151 6.55 -16.95 20.54
C VAL A 151 5.26 -16.20 20.18
N SER A 152 4.37 -16.85 19.43
CA SER A 152 3.20 -16.28 18.74
C SER A 152 2.06 -15.75 19.62
N LYS A 153 2.32 -15.35 20.88
CA LYS A 153 1.27 -14.97 21.85
C LYS A 153 1.61 -13.77 22.75
N THR A 154 2.54 -12.92 22.35
CA THR A 154 2.83 -11.71 23.13
C THR A 154 2.06 -10.54 22.56
N SER A 155 1.18 -9.99 23.37
CA SER A 155 0.51 -8.73 23.08
C SER A 155 1.53 -7.59 23.14
N LEU A 156 1.57 -6.73 22.14
CA LEU A 156 2.57 -5.65 22.03
C LEU A 156 1.92 -4.30 22.25
N GLN A 157 2.67 -3.38 22.82
CA GLN A 157 2.23 -2.00 22.88
C GLN A 157 2.44 -1.36 21.51
N THR A 158 1.37 -0.95 20.86
CA THR A 158 1.44 -0.33 19.54
C THR A 158 1.79 1.15 19.64
N SER A 159 2.16 1.75 18.51
CA SER A 159 2.39 3.21 18.43
C SER A 159 1.16 4.05 18.76
N ALA A 160 -0.05 3.47 18.70
CA ALA A 160 -1.29 4.12 19.12
C ALA A 160 -1.51 4.09 20.64
N GLY A 161 -0.56 3.53 21.41
CA GLY A 161 -0.69 3.33 22.86
C GLY A 161 -1.70 2.23 23.24
N SER A 162 -2.23 1.50 22.25
CA SER A 162 -3.10 0.34 22.46
C SER A 162 -2.28 -0.95 22.55
N VAL A 163 -2.91 -2.02 23.02
CA VAL A 163 -2.34 -3.36 22.98
C VAL A 163 -2.78 -4.03 21.69
N GLY A 164 -1.82 -4.29 20.80
CA GLY A 164 -2.02 -4.95 19.51
C GLY A 164 -1.61 -6.43 19.55
N GLY A 165 -2.15 -7.21 18.63
CA GLY A 165 -1.91 -8.65 18.54
C GLY A 165 -1.47 -9.11 17.14
N PRO A 166 -0.82 -10.28 17.03
CA PRO A 166 -0.48 -10.85 15.74
C PRO A 166 -1.75 -11.17 14.93
N VAL A 167 -1.89 -10.56 13.76
CA VAL A 167 -3.02 -10.72 12.84
C VAL A 167 -2.65 -11.65 11.68
N HIS A 168 -1.44 -11.49 11.14
CA HIS A 168 -0.99 -12.23 9.96
C HIS A 168 0.48 -12.62 10.07
N ASP A 169 0.81 -13.86 9.75
CA ASP A 169 2.18 -14.38 9.77
C ASP A 169 2.91 -13.96 8.49
N LEU A 170 4.04 -13.28 8.63
CA LEU A 170 4.91 -12.88 7.51
C LEU A 170 6.04 -13.91 7.29
N GLY A 171 6.19 -14.87 8.20
CA GLY A 171 7.23 -15.89 8.19
C GLY A 171 8.45 -15.51 9.03
N ASP A 172 9.28 -16.52 9.35
CA ASP A 172 10.51 -16.38 10.13
C ASP A 172 10.31 -15.66 11.49
N GLY A 173 9.16 -15.88 12.14
CA GLY A 173 8.82 -15.26 13.43
C GLY A 173 8.36 -13.80 13.32
N TRP A 174 8.20 -13.26 12.11
CA TRP A 174 7.66 -11.93 11.87
C TRP A 174 6.15 -11.98 11.67
N TRP A 175 5.45 -11.02 12.26
CA TRP A 175 4.00 -10.90 12.23
C TRP A 175 3.59 -9.48 11.89
N TRP A 176 2.49 -9.38 11.15
CA TRP A 176 1.70 -8.15 11.09
C TRP A 176 0.87 -8.04 12.36
N VAL A 177 0.91 -6.86 12.99
CA VAL A 177 0.26 -6.57 14.27
C VAL A 177 -0.63 -5.35 14.10
N GLU A 178 -1.84 -5.40 14.65
CA GLU A 178 -2.81 -4.29 14.75
C GLU A 178 -3.41 -4.23 16.16
#